data_AF-A0A1U9YZ36-F1
#
_entry.id   AF-A0A1U9YZ36-F1
#
_cell.length_a   1.000
_cell.length_b   1.000
_cell.length_c   1.000
_cell.angle_alpha   90.00
_cell.angle_beta   90.00
_cell.angle_gamma   90.00
#
_symmetry.space_group_name_H-M   'P 1'
#
loop_
_entity.id
_entity.type
_entity.pdbx_description
1 polymer ?
#
loop_
_entity_poly.entity_id
_entity_poly.type
_entity_poly.pdbx_seq_one_letter_code
_entity_poly.pdbx_strand_id
1 'polypeptide(L)'
;MKVKLRYVVEDIDRHGNVRIYYRRHGRKTRLRGPLGSPEFLEDYNKAVVAAPATTLNTVLGANQIKPQSLRWLCVQYYKSAMFQELDPRTQRVRRGILERFCQNNGDGDKPFKMMMPRHIRKRRDEMVDRPEAANGMVKALRQLYKYAVRYDLHDANPAEKIEYLSGSAEGFHSWTLAEIERFEKQHPVGTKARLALALALYTGQRRADLVALGRQHVRDGWLVFTQHKNRKRKPVHMELPIIPALQHILDASPTGDLTFLVTSFGKPFTSNGFGNRFHKWVEEAGLENCSVHGLRKAAAARLAELGCTEFEIMAITGHTTSKEVTRYTRAASQKTRAESALKRISGEHSKDKSVPLFRKDN
;
A
#
# COMPACT_ATOMS: atom_id res chain seq x y z
N MET A 1 -34.19 -9.58 -28.36
CA MET A 1 -33.22 -10.03 -27.34
C MET A 1 -31.89 -9.30 -27.59
N LYS A 2 -31.56 -8.22 -26.85
CA LYS A 2 -30.37 -7.39 -27.14
C LYS A 2 -29.12 -8.07 -26.58
N VAL A 3 -28.31 -8.68 -27.44
CA VAL A 3 -27.01 -9.23 -27.07
C VAL A 3 -26.08 -8.09 -26.66
N LYS A 4 -25.70 -8.03 -25.37
CA LYS A 4 -24.83 -6.98 -24.83
C LYS A 4 -23.37 -7.33 -25.10
N LEU A 5 -22.85 -6.87 -26.24
CA LEU A 5 -21.44 -7.07 -26.62
C LEU A 5 -20.53 -6.25 -25.69
N ARG A 6 -19.46 -6.88 -25.19
CA ARG A 6 -18.57 -6.28 -24.18
C ARG A 6 -17.45 -5.49 -24.86
N TYR A 7 -17.03 -4.39 -24.23
CA TYR A 7 -15.87 -3.59 -24.64
C TYR A 7 -16.00 -2.90 -26.01
N VAL A 8 -17.25 -2.72 -26.49
CA VAL A 8 -17.56 -1.92 -27.67
C VAL A 8 -17.81 -0.48 -27.24
N VAL A 9 -17.20 0.47 -27.94
CA VAL A 9 -17.35 1.92 -27.74
C VAL A 9 -17.54 2.59 -29.09
N GLU A 10 -18.42 3.59 -29.14
CA GLU A 10 -18.65 4.44 -30.30
C GLU A 10 -17.85 5.74 -30.13
N ASP A 11 -17.20 6.18 -31.20
CA ASP A 11 -16.49 7.46 -31.25
C ASP A 11 -16.86 8.18 -32.55
N ILE A 12 -17.02 9.49 -32.46
CA ILE A 12 -17.28 10.36 -33.62
C ILE A 12 -15.93 10.81 -34.17
N ASP A 13 -15.69 10.59 -35.46
CA ASP A 13 -14.47 11.07 -36.11
C ASP A 13 -14.51 12.60 -36.37
N ARG A 14 -13.37 13.17 -36.75
CA ARG A 14 -13.24 14.61 -37.07
C ARG A 14 -14.12 15.11 -38.23
N HIS A 15 -14.81 14.20 -38.94
CA HIS A 15 -15.74 14.49 -40.02
C HIS A 15 -17.19 14.19 -39.64
N GLY A 16 -17.48 13.92 -38.36
CA GLY A 16 -18.84 13.68 -37.86
C GLY A 16 -19.35 12.25 -38.01
N ASN A 17 -18.54 11.31 -38.51
CA ASN A 17 -18.99 9.93 -38.71
C ASN A 17 -18.85 9.10 -37.42
N VAL A 18 -19.92 8.42 -37.02
CA VAL A 18 -19.90 7.47 -35.91
C VAL A 18 -19.13 6.22 -36.32
N ARG A 19 -18.08 5.90 -35.58
CA ARG A 19 -17.25 4.71 -35.78
C ARG A 19 -17.27 3.84 -34.54
N ILE A 20 -17.39 2.54 -34.75
CA ILE A 20 -17.43 1.55 -33.67
C ILE A 20 -16.02 1.00 -33.44
N TYR A 21 -15.63 0.86 -32.18
CA TYR A 21 -14.34 0.35 -31.77
C TYR A 21 -14.47 -0.70 -30.68
N TYR A 22 -13.56 -1.67 -30.69
CA TYR A 22 -13.29 -2.54 -29.55
C TYR A 22 -12.16 -1.94 -28.72
N ARG A 23 -12.42 -1.63 -27.44
CA ARG A 23 -11.46 -1.01 -26.52
C ARG A 23 -11.22 -1.88 -25.30
N ARG A 24 -10.04 -2.49 -25.23
CA ARG A 24 -9.62 -3.31 -24.08
C ARG A 24 -8.11 -3.14 -23.83
N HIS A 25 -7.72 -3.05 -22.55
CA HIS A 25 -6.32 -2.93 -22.12
C HIS A 25 -5.50 -1.83 -22.83
N GLY A 26 -6.11 -0.67 -23.10
CA GLY A 26 -5.44 0.48 -23.71
C GLY A 26 -5.27 0.41 -25.23
N ARG A 27 -5.61 -0.72 -25.88
CA ARG A 27 -5.68 -0.83 -27.34
C ARG A 27 -7.09 -0.51 -27.84
N LYS A 28 -7.16 0.19 -28.97
CA LYS A 28 -8.40 0.61 -29.64
C LYS A 28 -8.36 0.08 -31.08
N THR A 29 -9.19 -0.91 -31.38
CA THR A 29 -9.28 -1.53 -32.72
C THR A 29 -10.59 -1.12 -33.37
N ARG A 30 -10.54 -0.65 -34.61
CA ARG A 30 -11.75 -0.27 -35.36
C ARG A 30 -12.52 -1.52 -35.77
N LEU A 31 -13.82 -1.52 -35.54
CA LEU A 31 -14.75 -2.55 -36.03
C LEU A 31 -15.45 -1.99 -37.27
N ARG A 32 -15.42 -2.72 -38.38
CA ARG A 32 -16.09 -2.31 -39.62
C ARG A 32 -17.54 -2.76 -39.62
N GLY A 33 -18.37 -2.02 -40.36
CA GLY A 33 -19.80 -2.30 -40.50
C GLY A 33 -20.66 -1.83 -39.33
N PRO A 34 -21.99 -1.82 -39.49
CA PRO A 34 -22.94 -1.47 -38.44
C PRO A 34 -22.96 -2.55 -37.34
N LEU A 35 -23.39 -2.17 -36.13
CA LEU A 35 -23.45 -3.04 -34.96
C LEU A 35 -24.28 -4.31 -35.27
N GLY A 36 -23.66 -5.48 -35.19
CA GLY A 36 -24.31 -6.77 -35.44
C GLY A 36 -24.26 -7.28 -36.89
N SER A 37 -23.64 -6.54 -37.82
CA SER A 37 -23.37 -7.04 -39.18
C SER A 37 -22.33 -8.18 -39.22
N PRO A 38 -22.29 -8.99 -40.29
CA PRO A 38 -21.28 -10.03 -40.46
C PRO A 38 -19.84 -9.50 -40.36
N GLU A 39 -19.56 -8.36 -40.98
CA GLU A 39 -18.25 -7.71 -40.97
C GLU A 39 -17.87 -7.22 -39.57
N PHE A 40 -18.86 -6.69 -38.84
CA PHE A 40 -18.69 -6.28 -37.45
C PHE A 40 -18.39 -7.47 -36.54
N LEU A 41 -19.11 -8.58 -36.69
CA LEU A 41 -18.91 -9.78 -35.88
C LEU A 41 -17.55 -10.43 -36.17
N GLU A 42 -17.11 -10.42 -37.42
CA GLU A 42 -15.79 -10.92 -37.82
C GLU A 42 -14.66 -10.09 -37.19
N ASP A 43 -14.72 -8.76 -37.32
CA ASP A 43 -13.73 -7.86 -36.72
C ASP A 43 -13.78 -7.90 -35.19
N TYR A 44 -14.98 -8.05 -34.60
CA TYR A 44 -15.16 -8.18 -33.15
C TYR A 44 -14.51 -9.47 -32.64
N ASN A 45 -14.75 -10.61 -33.31
CA ASN A 45 -14.13 -11.88 -32.95
C ASN A 45 -12.60 -11.82 -33.10
N LYS A 46 -12.10 -11.23 -34.19
CA LYS A 46 -10.66 -10.99 -34.39
C LYS A 46 -10.08 -10.12 -33.28
N ALA A 47 -10.75 -9.04 -32.88
CA ALA A 47 -10.29 -8.15 -31.82
C ALA A 47 -10.35 -8.78 -30.42
N VAL A 48 -11.32 -9.67 -30.16
CA VAL A 48 -11.42 -10.45 -28.91
C VAL A 48 -10.26 -11.45 -28.81
N VAL A 49 -9.92 -12.14 -29.91
CA VAL A 49 -8.81 -13.11 -29.97
C VAL A 49 -7.44 -12.41 -29.94
N ALA A 50 -7.28 -11.29 -30.65
CA ALA A 50 -6.04 -10.53 -30.72
C ALA A 50 -5.77 -9.64 -29.49
N ALA A 51 -6.75 -9.48 -28.61
CA ALA A 51 -6.54 -8.78 -27.34
C ALA A 51 -5.57 -9.62 -26.48
N PRO A 52 -4.39 -9.09 -26.11
CA PRO A 52 -3.50 -9.80 -25.19
C PRO A 52 -4.29 -10.06 -23.91
N ALA A 53 -4.35 -11.32 -23.52
CA ALA A 53 -5.02 -11.77 -22.31
C ALA A 53 -4.25 -11.30 -21.07
N THR A 54 -4.28 -9.99 -20.77
CA THR A 54 -3.89 -9.47 -19.46
C THR A 54 -5.10 -9.45 -18.53
N THR A 55 -5.79 -10.60 -18.49
CA THR A 55 -6.51 -11.01 -17.29
C THR A 55 -5.56 -11.88 -16.51
N LEU A 56 -5.31 -11.50 -15.25
CA LEU A 56 -4.81 -12.36 -14.17
C LEU A 56 -5.77 -13.53 -13.83
N ASN A 57 -6.54 -13.95 -14.83
CA ASN A 57 -7.30 -15.19 -14.94
C ASN A 57 -6.78 -15.92 -16.18
N THR A 58 -5.46 -16.12 -16.27
CA THR A 58 -4.99 -17.34 -16.88
C THR A 58 -5.46 -18.47 -15.97
N VAL A 59 -6.66 -18.99 -16.27
CA VAL A 59 -6.73 -20.43 -16.47
C VAL A 59 -5.70 -20.68 -17.56
N LEU A 60 -4.44 -20.89 -17.14
CA LEU A 60 -3.40 -21.43 -18.01
C LEU A 60 -4.07 -22.60 -18.70
N GLY A 61 -3.92 -22.68 -20.02
CA GLY A 61 -4.37 -23.84 -20.77
C GLY A 61 -3.97 -25.10 -20.02
N ALA A 62 -4.78 -26.15 -20.16
CA ALA A 62 -4.53 -27.47 -19.63
C ALA A 62 -3.27 -28.14 -20.22
N ASN A 63 -2.14 -27.42 -20.33
CA ASN A 63 -0.83 -28.00 -20.08
C ASN A 63 -0.85 -28.46 -18.63
N GLN A 64 -1.11 -29.76 -18.48
CA GLN A 64 -1.24 -30.48 -17.23
C GLN A 64 -0.29 -29.90 -16.17
N ILE A 65 -0.85 -29.31 -15.11
CA ILE A 65 -0.08 -29.00 -13.91
C ILE A 65 0.54 -30.32 -13.47
N LYS A 66 1.85 -30.47 -13.64
CA LYS A 66 2.53 -31.74 -13.37
C LYS A 66 2.26 -32.14 -11.92
N PRO A 67 1.69 -33.33 -11.65
CA PRO A 67 1.52 -33.81 -10.28
C PRO A 67 2.85 -33.74 -9.52
N GLN A 68 2.79 -33.39 -8.23
CA GLN A 68 3.97 -33.24 -7.37
C GLN A 68 4.98 -32.16 -7.81
N SER A 69 4.63 -31.28 -8.75
CA SER A 69 5.43 -30.10 -9.09
C SER A 69 5.27 -28.97 -8.06
N LEU A 70 6.19 -28.01 -8.08
CA LEU A 70 6.07 -26.80 -7.25
C LEU A 70 4.83 -25.99 -7.59
N ARG A 71 4.46 -25.88 -8.87
CA ARG A 71 3.24 -25.22 -9.31
C ARG A 71 2.00 -25.93 -8.77
N TRP A 72 2.00 -27.26 -8.76
CA TRP A 72 0.94 -28.04 -8.11
C TRP A 72 0.82 -27.69 -6.62
N LEU A 73 1.93 -27.66 -5.89
CA LEU A 73 1.94 -27.29 -4.47
C LEU A 73 1.40 -25.87 -4.25
N CYS A 74 1.78 -24.89 -5.07
CA CYS A 74 1.25 -23.53 -5.03
C CYS A 74 -0.28 -23.52 -5.19
N VAL A 75 -0.82 -24.29 -6.14
CA VAL A 75 -2.27 -24.37 -6.36
C VAL A 75 -3.00 -24.99 -5.17
N GLN A 76 -2.46 -26.05 -4.56
CA GLN A 76 -3.03 -26.62 -3.33
C GLN A 76 -2.98 -25.61 -2.18
N TYR A 77 -1.85 -24.93 -2.02
CA TYR A 77 -1.69 -23.89 -1.02
C TYR A 77 -2.72 -22.76 -1.17
N TYR A 78 -3.00 -22.31 -2.39
CA TYR A 78 -4.02 -21.27 -2.63
C TYR A 78 -5.44 -21.69 -2.24
N LYS A 79 -5.74 -22.99 -2.25
CA LYS A 79 -7.04 -23.54 -1.83
C LYS A 79 -7.12 -23.79 -0.31
N SER A 80 -5.98 -23.84 0.37
CA SER A 80 -5.90 -24.14 1.80
C SER A 80 -6.52 -23.04 2.68
N ALA A 81 -7.07 -23.45 3.83
CA ALA A 81 -7.54 -22.52 4.87
C ALA A 81 -6.42 -21.54 5.30
N MET A 82 -5.18 -22.05 5.44
CA MET A 82 -3.99 -21.23 5.75
C MET A 82 -3.77 -20.04 4.81
N PHE A 83 -4.16 -20.15 3.54
CA PHE A 83 -4.08 -19.06 2.58
C PHE A 83 -5.35 -18.19 2.58
N GLN A 84 -6.52 -18.82 2.69
CA GLN A 84 -7.80 -18.12 2.66
C GLN A 84 -8.01 -17.20 3.88
N GLU A 85 -7.47 -17.55 5.04
CA GLU A 85 -7.50 -16.71 6.25
C GLU A 85 -6.63 -15.44 6.15
N LEU A 86 -5.70 -15.37 5.20
CA LEU A 86 -4.85 -14.19 5.01
C LEU A 86 -5.68 -13.00 4.52
N ASP A 87 -5.23 -11.79 4.86
CA ASP A 87 -5.80 -10.58 4.28
C ASP A 87 -5.73 -10.63 2.74
N PRO A 88 -6.79 -10.22 2.00
CA PRO A 88 -6.83 -10.31 0.53
C PRO A 88 -5.63 -9.67 -0.17
N ARG A 89 -5.05 -8.58 0.40
CA ARG A 89 -3.82 -7.99 -0.14
C ARG A 89 -2.63 -8.91 0.04
N THR A 90 -2.53 -9.58 1.19
CA THR A 90 -1.48 -10.55 1.48
C THR A 90 -1.58 -11.75 0.55
N GLN A 91 -2.79 -12.25 0.29
CA GLN A 91 -3.05 -13.30 -0.70
C GLN A 91 -2.54 -12.89 -2.08
N ARG A 92 -2.94 -11.70 -2.56
CA ARG A 92 -2.52 -11.18 -3.88
C ARG A 92 -1.00 -11.07 -4.01
N VAL A 93 -0.33 -10.47 -3.01
CA VAL A 93 1.12 -10.29 -3.02
C VAL A 93 1.84 -11.64 -2.97
N ARG A 94 1.43 -12.54 -2.08
CA ARG A 94 2.04 -13.87 -1.94
C ARG A 94 1.88 -14.70 -3.21
N ARG A 95 0.67 -14.74 -3.78
CA ARG A 95 0.41 -15.38 -5.07
C ARG A 95 1.30 -14.81 -6.16
N GLY A 96 1.38 -13.48 -6.29
CA GLY A 96 2.22 -12.84 -7.31
C GLY A 96 3.71 -13.19 -7.19
N ILE A 97 4.23 -13.34 -5.97
CA ILE A 97 5.61 -13.78 -5.73
C ILE A 97 5.80 -15.25 -6.13
N LEU A 98 4.92 -16.14 -5.69
CA LEU A 98 5.01 -17.58 -5.98
C LEU A 98 4.82 -17.88 -7.47
N GLU A 99 3.93 -17.17 -8.17
CA GLU A 99 3.76 -17.32 -9.61
C GLU A 99 5.02 -16.89 -10.38
N ARG A 100 5.62 -15.75 -10.02
CA ARG A 100 6.89 -15.31 -10.61
C ARG A 100 8.01 -16.31 -10.35
N PHE A 101 8.06 -16.89 -9.15
CA PHE A 101 9.01 -17.96 -8.85
C PHE A 101 8.78 -19.17 -9.77
N CYS A 102 7.54 -19.62 -9.91
CA CYS A 102 7.21 -20.77 -10.78
C CYS A 102 7.49 -20.51 -12.26
N GLN A 103 7.49 -19.26 -12.71
CA GLN A 103 7.81 -18.87 -14.09
C GLN A 103 9.33 -18.80 -14.34
N ASN A 104 10.16 -18.64 -13.30
CA ASN A 104 11.60 -18.48 -13.45
C ASN A 104 12.28 -19.81 -13.83
N ASN A 105 12.84 -19.88 -15.04
CA ASN A 105 13.49 -21.05 -15.66
C ASN A 105 12.77 -22.38 -15.40
N GLY A 106 11.43 -22.38 -15.51
CA GLY A 106 10.62 -23.58 -15.34
C GLY A 106 10.63 -24.17 -13.92
N ASP A 107 11.01 -23.40 -12.89
CA ASP A 107 11.04 -23.88 -11.50
C ASP A 107 9.68 -24.40 -11.02
N GLY A 108 8.58 -23.89 -11.59
CA GLY A 108 7.23 -24.36 -11.30
C GLY A 108 6.99 -25.82 -11.66
N ASP A 109 7.65 -26.35 -12.69
CA ASP A 109 7.43 -27.70 -13.18
C ASP A 109 8.32 -28.74 -12.50
N LYS A 110 9.27 -28.29 -11.68
CA LYS A 110 10.20 -29.16 -10.94
C LYS A 110 9.50 -29.81 -9.73
N PRO A 111 9.89 -31.03 -9.32
CA PRO A 111 9.32 -31.69 -8.16
C PRO A 111 9.53 -30.88 -6.88
N PHE A 112 8.46 -30.58 -6.14
CA PHE A 112 8.58 -29.75 -4.93
C PHE A 112 9.35 -30.48 -3.81
N LYS A 113 9.24 -31.81 -3.73
CA LYS A 113 9.95 -32.64 -2.74
C LYS A 113 11.48 -32.62 -2.89
N MET A 114 11.97 -32.28 -4.09
CA MET A 114 13.41 -32.20 -4.39
C MET A 114 13.99 -30.79 -4.17
N MET A 115 13.18 -29.86 -3.66
CA MET A 115 13.64 -28.50 -3.37
C MET A 115 14.61 -28.49 -2.20
N MET A 116 15.83 -28.02 -2.44
CA MET A 116 16.88 -27.91 -1.43
C MET A 116 17.20 -26.46 -1.09
N PRO A 117 17.73 -26.16 0.10
CA PRO A 117 18.14 -24.80 0.48
C PRO A 117 19.08 -24.13 -0.54
N ARG A 118 19.98 -24.90 -1.15
CA ARG A 118 20.92 -24.41 -2.18
C ARG A 118 20.21 -23.83 -3.41
N HIS A 119 19.07 -24.40 -3.83
CA HIS A 119 18.32 -23.91 -4.99
C HIS A 119 17.69 -22.56 -4.68
N ILE A 120 17.14 -22.40 -3.48
CA ILE A 120 16.53 -21.15 -3.05
C ILE A 120 17.59 -20.06 -2.80
N ARG A 121 18.77 -20.41 -2.26
CA ARG A 121 19.91 -19.48 -2.16
C ARG A 121 20.34 -18.97 -3.53
N LYS A 122 20.51 -19.87 -4.52
CA LYS A 122 20.81 -19.47 -5.89
C LYS A 122 19.81 -18.44 -6.43
N ARG A 123 18.50 -18.67 -6.26
CA ARG A 123 17.46 -17.71 -6.68
C ARG A 123 17.48 -16.41 -5.91
N ARG A 124 17.83 -16.43 -4.62
CA ARG A 124 17.97 -15.23 -3.79
C ARG A 124 19.13 -14.39 -4.29
N ASP A 125 20.26 -15.02 -4.60
CA ASP A 125 21.49 -14.36 -5.00
C ASP A 125 21.41 -13.83 -6.45
N GLU A 126 20.64 -14.49 -7.34
CA GLU A 126 20.22 -13.93 -8.65
C GLU A 126 19.41 -12.62 -8.54
N MET A 127 18.95 -12.26 -7.34
CA MET A 127 18.18 -11.05 -7.05
C MET A 127 18.95 -10.09 -6.12
N VAL A 128 20.27 -10.18 -6.08
CA VAL A 128 21.13 -9.37 -5.19
C VAL A 128 20.99 -7.87 -5.42
N ASP A 129 20.70 -7.46 -6.67
CA ASP A 129 20.38 -6.09 -7.08
C ASP A 129 19.08 -5.55 -6.44
N ARG A 130 18.23 -6.45 -5.93
CA ARG A 130 16.91 -6.15 -5.35
C ARG A 130 16.68 -6.95 -4.06
N PRO A 131 17.42 -6.64 -2.97
CA PRO A 131 17.42 -7.43 -1.73
C PRO A 131 16.03 -7.65 -1.12
N GLU A 132 15.18 -6.63 -1.11
CA GLU A 132 13.82 -6.74 -0.52
C GLU A 132 12.91 -7.67 -1.32
N ALA A 133 13.05 -7.70 -2.65
CA ALA A 133 12.31 -8.63 -3.49
C ALA A 133 12.80 -10.07 -3.28
N ALA A 134 14.12 -10.26 -3.16
CA ALA A 134 14.73 -11.56 -2.83
C ALA A 134 14.23 -12.08 -1.47
N ASN A 135 14.25 -11.22 -0.46
CA ASN A 135 13.77 -11.54 0.88
C ASN A 135 12.26 -11.84 0.88
N GLY A 136 11.48 -11.13 0.08
CA GLY A 136 10.05 -11.39 -0.14
C GLY A 136 9.79 -12.77 -0.74
N MET A 137 10.61 -13.20 -1.70
CA MET A 137 10.57 -14.54 -2.27
C MET A 137 10.89 -15.62 -1.21
N VAL A 138 11.98 -15.47 -0.45
CA VAL A 138 12.34 -16.42 0.62
C VAL A 138 11.20 -16.53 1.65
N LYS A 139 10.61 -15.40 2.05
CA LYS A 139 9.44 -15.38 2.97
C LYS A 139 8.23 -16.11 2.39
N ALA A 140 7.95 -15.94 1.09
CA ALA A 140 6.83 -16.61 0.44
C ALA A 140 7.04 -18.13 0.37
N LEU A 141 8.24 -18.58 -0.02
CA LEU A 141 8.60 -20.00 -0.05
C LEU A 141 8.59 -20.62 1.34
N ARG A 142 9.10 -19.92 2.37
CA ARG A 142 9.03 -20.39 3.75
C ARG A 142 7.59 -20.61 4.21
N GLN A 143 6.65 -19.75 3.80
CA GLN A 143 5.22 -19.97 4.11
C GLN A 143 4.60 -21.10 3.28
N LEU A 144 4.98 -21.24 2.01
CA LEU A 144 4.51 -22.36 1.16
C LEU A 144 4.94 -23.72 1.73
N TYR A 145 6.19 -23.86 2.13
CA TYR A 145 6.68 -25.12 2.73
C TYR A 145 6.25 -25.30 4.17
N LYS A 146 5.95 -24.23 4.92
CA LYS A 146 5.25 -24.35 6.21
C LYS A 146 3.86 -24.98 6.03
N TYR A 147 3.16 -24.62 4.95
CA TYR A 147 1.91 -25.29 4.58
C TYR A 147 2.17 -26.75 4.18
N ALA A 148 3.17 -27.03 3.34
CA ALA A 148 3.50 -28.39 2.91
C ALA A 148 3.79 -29.32 4.11
N VAL A 149 4.57 -28.86 5.08
CA VAL A 149 4.87 -29.61 6.31
C VAL A 149 3.62 -29.82 7.16
N ARG A 150 2.81 -28.77 7.36
CA ARG A 150 1.61 -28.87 8.20
C ARG A 150 0.52 -29.79 7.65
N TYR A 151 0.53 -30.04 6.34
CA TYR A 151 -0.43 -30.90 5.65
C TYR A 151 0.22 -32.22 5.20
N ASP A 152 1.34 -32.61 5.81
CA ASP A 152 2.03 -33.89 5.57
C ASP A 152 2.42 -34.13 4.10
N LEU A 153 2.65 -33.05 3.34
CA LEU A 153 3.10 -33.11 1.95
C LEU A 153 4.64 -33.14 1.84
N HIS A 154 5.35 -32.71 2.88
CA HIS A 154 6.80 -32.65 2.93
C HIS A 154 7.31 -32.73 4.39
N ASP A 155 8.44 -33.40 4.62
CA ASP A 155 8.98 -33.62 5.97
C ASP A 155 9.70 -32.40 6.59
N ALA A 156 10.07 -31.41 5.78
CA ALA A 156 10.90 -30.29 6.22
C ALA A 156 10.69 -29.04 5.36
N ASN A 157 11.08 -27.89 5.89
CA ASN A 157 10.99 -26.62 5.18
C ASN A 157 12.38 -26.21 4.63
N PRO A 158 12.66 -26.38 3.33
CA PRO A 158 13.96 -26.06 2.75
C PRO A 158 14.28 -24.55 2.78
N ALA A 159 13.31 -23.68 3.03
CA ALA A 159 13.50 -22.23 3.12
C ALA A 159 13.71 -21.73 4.56
N GLU A 160 13.61 -22.59 5.57
CA GLU A 160 13.58 -22.17 6.98
C GLU A 160 14.88 -21.51 7.47
N LYS A 161 16.02 -22.09 7.11
CA LYS A 161 17.34 -21.62 7.55
C LYS A 161 18.04 -20.69 6.55
N ILE A 162 17.34 -20.24 5.51
CA ILE A 162 17.92 -19.36 4.50
C ILE A 162 17.97 -17.93 5.05
N GLU A 163 19.16 -17.33 5.00
CA GLU A 163 19.38 -15.96 5.43
C GLU A 163 18.76 -14.96 4.44
N TYR A 164 18.41 -13.79 4.97
CA TYR A 164 18.00 -12.66 4.16
C TYR A 164 19.21 -11.88 3.66
N LEU A 165 19.11 -11.31 2.47
CA LEU A 165 20.05 -10.30 2.02
C LEU A 165 19.87 -9.02 2.85
N SER A 166 20.97 -8.34 3.13
CA SER A 166 20.93 -7.02 3.78
C SER A 166 20.22 -6.03 2.85
N GLY A 167 19.16 -5.40 3.33
CA GLY A 167 18.47 -4.30 2.64
C GLY A 167 19.07 -2.94 3.00
N SER A 168 18.50 -1.86 2.45
CA SER A 168 18.88 -0.51 2.85
C SER A 168 18.54 -0.27 4.33
N ALA A 169 19.54 0.12 5.12
CA ALA A 169 19.40 0.29 6.56
C ALA A 169 18.37 1.39 6.93
N GLU A 170 18.27 2.41 6.10
CA GLU A 170 17.50 3.64 6.37
C GLU A 170 15.99 3.46 6.13
N GLY A 171 15.61 2.57 5.21
CA GLY A 171 14.22 2.38 4.78
C GLY A 171 13.64 3.65 4.12
N PHE A 172 12.37 3.96 4.37
CA PHE A 172 11.75 5.16 3.81
C PHE A 172 12.31 6.45 4.41
N HIS A 173 12.60 7.45 3.58
CA HIS A 173 12.96 8.81 4.02
C HIS A 173 11.92 9.38 4.99
N SER A 174 12.40 10.04 6.05
CA SER A 174 11.56 10.77 6.99
C SER A 174 11.58 12.24 6.59
N TRP A 175 10.40 12.83 6.37
CA TRP A 175 10.31 14.21 5.91
C TRP A 175 10.94 15.16 6.92
N THR A 176 11.73 16.09 6.41
CA THR A 176 12.31 17.22 7.14
C THR A 176 11.30 18.36 7.26
N LEU A 177 11.57 19.33 8.14
CA LEU A 177 10.71 20.52 8.24
C LEU A 177 10.72 21.33 6.95
N ALA A 178 11.90 21.51 6.32
CA ALA A 178 12.02 22.23 5.07
C ALA A 178 11.20 21.60 3.93
N GLU A 179 11.15 20.27 3.86
CA GLU A 179 10.32 19.57 2.86
C GLU A 179 8.83 19.72 3.14
N ILE A 180 8.43 19.68 4.42
CA ILE A 180 7.04 19.93 4.83
C ILE A 180 6.64 21.37 4.47
N GLU A 181 7.45 22.37 4.84
CA GLU A 181 7.21 23.78 4.53
C GLU A 181 7.14 24.03 3.02
N ARG A 182 8.01 23.39 2.23
CA ARG A 182 7.97 23.49 0.77
C ARG A 182 6.69 22.88 0.19
N PHE A 183 6.25 21.74 0.72
CA PHE A 183 4.97 21.15 0.33
C PHE A 183 3.79 22.04 0.69
N GLU A 184 3.80 22.65 1.88
CA GLU A 184 2.75 23.56 2.36
C GLU A 184 2.69 24.84 1.52
N LYS A 185 3.83 25.40 1.12
CA LYS A 185 3.90 26.55 0.20
C LYS A 185 3.32 26.23 -1.17
N GLN A 186 3.62 25.04 -1.71
CA GLN A 186 3.07 24.63 -3.01
C GLN A 186 1.57 24.31 -2.92
N HIS A 187 1.14 23.73 -1.80
CA HIS A 187 -0.22 23.24 -1.59
C HIS A 187 -0.84 23.95 -0.38
N PRO A 188 -1.43 25.15 -0.56
CA PRO A 188 -1.98 25.92 0.55
C PRO A 188 -3.23 25.26 1.17
N VAL A 189 -3.64 25.80 2.32
CA VAL A 189 -4.90 25.44 2.99
C VAL A 189 -6.07 25.59 2.01
N GLY A 190 -6.98 24.61 2.04
CA GLY A 190 -8.06 24.48 1.08
C GLY A 190 -7.77 23.51 -0.08
N THR A 191 -6.54 23.01 -0.21
CA THR A 191 -6.22 21.97 -1.20
C THR A 191 -6.35 20.55 -0.63
N LYS A 192 -6.68 19.58 -1.49
CA LYS A 192 -6.70 18.14 -1.13
C LYS A 192 -5.32 17.63 -0.68
N ALA A 193 -4.26 18.18 -1.27
CA ALA A 193 -2.88 17.85 -0.93
C ALA A 193 -2.54 18.31 0.49
N ARG A 194 -2.89 19.55 0.85
CA ARG A 194 -2.72 20.08 2.21
C ARG A 194 -3.47 19.25 3.25
N LEU A 195 -4.73 18.91 2.98
CA LEU A 195 -5.53 18.07 3.84
C LEU A 195 -4.89 16.68 4.05
N ALA A 196 -4.38 16.06 2.98
CA ALA A 196 -3.71 14.78 3.04
C ALA A 196 -2.44 14.82 3.91
N LEU A 197 -1.64 15.87 3.77
CA LEU A 197 -0.46 16.12 4.59
C LEU A 197 -0.84 16.29 6.06
N ALA A 198 -1.82 17.15 6.35
CA ALA A 198 -2.29 17.42 7.70
C ALA A 198 -2.81 16.16 8.40
N LEU A 199 -3.70 15.40 7.74
CA LEU A 199 -4.19 14.13 8.30
C LEU A 199 -3.04 13.17 8.59
N ALA A 200 -2.05 13.05 7.70
CA ALA A 200 -0.92 12.15 7.90
C ALA A 200 -0.05 12.55 9.10
N LEU A 201 0.22 13.85 9.27
CA LEU A 201 1.11 14.36 10.32
C LEU A 201 0.42 14.44 11.69
N TYR A 202 -0.80 14.98 11.76
CA TYR A 202 -1.53 15.15 13.02
C TYR A 202 -2.04 13.83 13.60
N THR A 203 -2.36 12.84 12.75
CA THR A 203 -2.85 11.54 13.23
C THR A 203 -1.75 10.48 13.27
N GLY A 204 -0.64 10.68 12.55
CA GLY A 204 0.43 9.68 12.41
C GLY A 204 -0.02 8.37 11.77
N GLN A 205 -1.18 8.30 11.10
CA GLN A 205 -1.78 7.04 10.66
C GLN A 205 -1.21 6.51 9.34
N ARG A 206 -1.45 5.21 9.06
CA ARG A 206 -0.94 4.59 7.83
C ARG A 206 -1.83 4.99 6.66
N ARG A 207 -1.26 4.95 5.46
CA ARG A 207 -1.97 5.24 4.20
C ARG A 207 -3.34 4.56 4.05
N ALA A 208 -3.47 3.32 4.50
CA ALA A 208 -4.74 2.58 4.41
C ALA A 208 -5.81 3.11 5.38
N ASP A 209 -5.39 3.68 6.49
CA ASP A 209 -6.26 4.29 7.51
C ASP A 209 -6.64 5.70 7.06
N LEU A 210 -5.69 6.49 6.57
CA LEU A 210 -5.92 7.87 6.11
C LEU A 210 -7.03 7.97 5.05
N VAL A 211 -7.05 7.04 4.08
CA VAL A 211 -8.09 7.03 3.04
C VAL A 211 -9.46 6.56 3.53
N ALA A 212 -9.52 5.95 4.71
CA ALA A 212 -10.76 5.51 5.33
C ALA A 212 -11.32 6.53 6.34
N LEU A 213 -10.47 7.40 6.91
CA LEU A 213 -10.89 8.47 7.82
C LEU A 213 -11.93 9.38 7.17
N GLY A 214 -12.90 9.79 7.96
CA GLY A 214 -14.12 10.43 7.47
C GLY A 214 -15.02 10.90 8.60
N ARG A 215 -16.12 11.56 8.24
CA ARG A 215 -17.07 12.18 9.18
C ARG A 215 -17.67 11.18 10.15
N GLN A 216 -17.91 9.94 9.69
CA GLN A 216 -18.42 8.85 10.52
C GLN A 216 -17.50 8.42 11.67
N HIS A 217 -16.23 8.82 11.62
CA HIS A 217 -15.26 8.55 12.68
C HIS A 217 -15.16 9.71 13.67
N VAL A 218 -15.83 10.84 13.45
CA VAL A 218 -15.78 12.00 14.35
C VAL A 218 -16.87 11.86 15.41
N ARG A 219 -16.49 11.93 16.69
CA ARG A 219 -17.39 11.94 17.85
C ARG A 219 -16.87 12.93 18.87
N ASP A 220 -17.67 13.93 19.21
CA ASP A 220 -17.35 14.92 20.26
C ASP A 220 -15.96 15.57 20.14
N GLY A 221 -15.53 15.84 18.89
CA GLY A 221 -14.20 16.41 18.60
C GLY A 221 -13.04 15.39 18.54
N TRP A 222 -13.33 14.09 18.58
CA TRP A 222 -12.36 13.01 18.50
C TRP A 222 -12.52 12.17 17.23
N LEU A 223 -11.41 11.72 16.66
CA LEU A 223 -11.36 10.66 15.65
C LEU A 223 -11.30 9.30 16.33
N VAL A 224 -12.37 8.53 16.21
CA VAL A 224 -12.54 7.19 16.79
C VAL A 224 -12.58 6.15 15.67
N PHE A 225 -11.58 5.28 15.60
CA PHE A 225 -11.47 4.25 14.55
C PHE A 225 -10.59 3.07 14.95
N THR A 226 -10.65 1.97 14.20
CA THR A 226 -9.74 0.83 14.34
C THR A 226 -8.75 0.81 13.18
N GLN A 227 -7.44 0.71 13.46
CA GLN A 227 -6.43 0.62 12.42
C GLN A 227 -6.67 -0.58 11.49
N HIS A 228 -6.61 -0.36 10.18
CA HIS A 228 -6.90 -1.37 9.16
C HIS A 228 -5.93 -2.55 9.23
N LYS A 229 -4.63 -2.28 9.41
CA LYS A 229 -3.60 -3.33 9.53
C LYS A 229 -3.83 -4.09 10.83
N ASN A 230 -3.76 -5.42 10.76
CA ASN A 230 -3.96 -6.33 11.89
C ASN A 230 -5.37 -6.38 12.51
N ARG A 231 -6.35 -5.58 12.04
CA ARG A 231 -7.72 -5.55 12.60
C ARG A 231 -8.40 -6.90 12.83
N LYS A 232 -8.14 -7.89 11.95
CA LYS A 232 -8.72 -9.23 12.05
C LYS A 232 -8.09 -10.14 13.12
N ARG A 233 -6.89 -9.79 13.60
CA ARG A 233 -6.08 -10.65 14.50
C ARG A 233 -5.76 -9.98 15.83
N LYS A 234 -5.38 -8.70 15.78
CA LYS A 234 -5.01 -7.87 16.92
C LYS A 234 -5.49 -6.44 16.61
N PRO A 235 -6.78 -6.14 16.82
CA PRO A 235 -7.31 -4.81 16.56
C PRO A 235 -6.63 -3.77 17.47
N VAL A 236 -6.35 -2.61 16.89
CA VAL A 236 -5.82 -1.45 17.62
C VAL A 236 -6.86 -0.35 17.45
N HIS A 237 -7.56 -0.04 18.55
CA HIS A 237 -8.53 1.03 18.64
C HIS A 237 -7.81 2.35 18.91
N MET A 238 -8.20 3.39 18.18
CA MET A 238 -7.59 4.71 18.23
C MET A 238 -8.66 5.73 18.54
N GLU A 239 -8.34 6.62 19.47
CA GLU A 239 -9.11 7.81 19.79
C GLU A 239 -8.12 8.98 19.80
N LEU A 240 -8.25 9.87 18.81
CA LEU A 240 -7.32 10.98 18.62
C LEU A 240 -8.08 12.31 18.64
N PRO A 241 -7.70 13.28 19.47
CA PRO A 241 -8.39 14.56 19.48
C PRO A 241 -8.14 15.31 18.18
N ILE A 242 -9.20 15.87 17.60
CA ILE A 242 -9.09 16.78 16.46
C ILE A 242 -8.70 18.14 17.01
N ILE A 243 -7.40 18.44 16.97
CA ILE A 243 -6.91 19.73 17.44
C ILE A 243 -7.36 20.87 16.51
N PRO A 244 -7.45 22.12 17.01
CA PRO A 244 -7.97 23.25 16.23
C PRO A 244 -7.28 23.47 14.87
N ALA A 245 -5.97 23.22 14.79
CA ALA A 245 -5.23 23.32 13.53
C ALA A 245 -5.69 22.30 12.47
N LEU A 246 -5.97 21.06 12.89
CA LEU A 246 -6.51 20.03 11.98
C LEU A 246 -7.96 20.36 11.60
N GLN A 247 -8.76 20.84 12.56
CA GLN A 247 -10.15 21.25 12.32
C GLN A 247 -10.23 22.37 11.27
N HIS A 248 -9.41 23.42 11.40
CA HIS A 248 -9.34 24.50 10.43
C HIS A 248 -9.03 24.00 9.00
N ILE A 249 -8.08 23.07 8.86
CA ILE A 249 -7.74 22.49 7.55
C ILE A 249 -8.87 21.61 7.01
N LEU A 250 -9.56 20.85 7.88
CA LEU A 250 -10.73 20.05 7.49
C LEU A 250 -11.85 20.93 6.96
N ASP A 251 -12.13 22.05 7.63
CA ASP A 251 -13.21 22.97 7.28
C ASP A 251 -12.93 23.74 5.99
N ALA A 252 -11.67 24.13 5.77
CA ALA A 252 -11.26 24.86 4.57
C ALA A 252 -11.12 23.97 3.32
N SER A 253 -10.96 22.65 3.48
CA SER A 253 -10.59 21.74 2.38
C SER A 253 -11.78 20.98 1.79
N PRO A 254 -11.78 20.68 0.48
CA PRO A 254 -12.83 19.87 -0.14
C PRO A 254 -12.76 18.42 0.34
N THR A 255 -13.81 18.00 1.04
CA THR A 255 -14.00 16.63 1.55
C THR A 255 -15.13 15.92 0.82
N GLY A 256 -15.25 14.60 1.00
CA GLY A 256 -16.44 13.85 0.60
C GLY A 256 -17.47 13.75 1.71
N ASP A 257 -18.64 13.18 1.37
CA ASP A 257 -19.73 12.96 2.32
C ASP A 257 -19.33 12.00 3.44
N LEU A 258 -18.62 10.92 3.08
CA LEU A 258 -18.16 9.90 4.03
C LEU A 258 -16.69 10.16 4.41
N THR A 259 -15.77 9.97 3.46
CA THR A 259 -14.32 10.07 3.71
C THR A 259 -13.78 11.48 3.47
N PHE A 260 -12.80 11.91 4.28
CA PHE A 260 -12.17 13.22 4.09
C PHE A 260 -11.35 13.30 2.79
N LEU A 261 -10.65 12.22 2.44
CA LEU A 261 -9.80 12.19 1.26
C LEU A 261 -10.53 11.60 0.05
N VAL A 262 -10.85 12.46 -0.92
CA VAL A 262 -11.56 12.09 -2.15
C VAL A 262 -10.81 12.45 -3.43
N THR A 263 -11.03 11.66 -4.47
CA THR A 263 -10.53 11.88 -5.83
C THR A 263 -11.07 13.18 -6.44
N SER A 264 -10.59 13.56 -7.63
CA SER A 264 -11.16 14.67 -8.41
C SER A 264 -12.66 14.51 -8.67
N PHE A 265 -13.15 13.27 -8.75
CA PHE A 265 -14.56 12.93 -8.97
C PHE A 265 -15.39 12.80 -7.68
N GLY A 266 -14.86 13.24 -6.53
CA GLY A 266 -15.55 13.16 -5.24
C GLY A 266 -15.67 11.75 -4.65
N LYS A 267 -15.09 10.72 -5.31
CA LYS A 267 -15.12 9.34 -4.79
C LYS A 267 -13.99 9.08 -3.79
N PRO A 268 -14.19 8.25 -2.75
CA PRO A 268 -13.14 7.84 -1.83
C PRO A 268 -11.93 7.24 -2.54
N PHE A 269 -10.73 7.54 -2.05
CA PHE A 269 -9.53 6.93 -2.61
C PHE A 269 -9.40 5.45 -2.24
N THR A 270 -8.89 4.65 -3.19
CA THR A 270 -8.23 3.39 -2.81
C THR A 270 -6.85 3.68 -2.22
N SER A 271 -6.34 2.82 -1.33
CA SER A 271 -5.02 3.03 -0.72
C SER A 271 -3.90 3.18 -1.76
N ASN A 272 -3.94 2.41 -2.86
CA ASN A 272 -2.94 2.52 -3.92
C ASN A 272 -3.16 3.77 -4.77
N GLY A 273 -4.41 4.09 -5.12
CA GLY A 273 -4.74 5.30 -5.89
C GLY A 273 -4.31 6.58 -5.16
N PHE A 274 -4.53 6.64 -3.84
CA PHE A 274 -4.05 7.74 -3.02
C PHE A 274 -2.52 7.81 -2.99
N GLY A 275 -1.82 6.68 -2.86
CA GLY A 275 -0.36 6.66 -2.91
C GLY A 275 0.19 7.25 -4.21
N ASN A 276 -0.40 6.87 -5.34
CA ASN A 276 0.00 7.39 -6.66
C ASN A 276 -0.34 8.87 -6.81
N ARG A 277 -1.51 9.32 -6.32
CA ARG A 277 -1.87 10.75 -6.38
C ARG A 277 -0.98 11.59 -5.47
N PHE A 278 -0.65 11.08 -4.29
CA PHE A 278 0.22 11.76 -3.35
C PHE A 278 1.64 11.93 -3.91
N HIS A 279 2.15 10.91 -4.62
CA HIS A 279 3.42 11.05 -5.35
C HIS A 279 3.41 12.22 -6.34
N LYS A 280 2.30 12.40 -7.07
CA LYS A 280 2.16 13.56 -7.97
C LYS A 280 2.17 14.89 -7.22
N TRP A 281 1.53 14.98 -6.06
CA TRP A 281 1.59 16.19 -5.24
C TRP A 281 3.01 16.48 -4.72
N VAL A 282 3.80 15.43 -4.44
CA VAL A 282 5.22 15.53 -4.07
C VAL A 282 6.05 16.05 -5.25
N GLU A 283 5.86 15.50 -6.45
CA GLU A 283 6.51 15.97 -7.69
C GLU A 283 6.14 17.43 -8.00
N GLU A 284 4.86 17.79 -7.86
CA GLU A 284 4.35 19.17 -8.03
C GLU A 284 5.03 20.16 -7.06
N ALA A 285 5.45 19.71 -5.87
CA ALA A 285 6.22 20.51 -4.91
C ALA A 285 7.74 20.50 -5.17
N GLY A 286 8.21 19.79 -6.20
CA GLY A 286 9.64 19.64 -6.52
C GLY A 286 10.41 18.92 -5.43
N LEU A 287 9.75 18.00 -4.72
CA LEU A 287 10.34 17.18 -3.66
C LEU A 287 10.71 15.80 -4.19
N GLU A 288 11.81 15.25 -3.70
CA GLU A 288 12.29 13.92 -4.05
C GLU A 288 12.25 12.99 -2.83
N ASN A 289 12.16 11.68 -3.06
CA ASN A 289 12.19 10.63 -2.01
C ASN A 289 11.10 10.72 -0.92
N CYS A 290 10.17 11.65 -1.07
CA CYS A 290 9.10 11.95 -0.14
C CYS A 290 7.88 11.05 -0.38
N SER A 291 7.39 10.38 0.66
CA SER A 291 6.20 9.51 0.58
C SER A 291 5.29 9.66 1.79
N VAL A 292 4.01 9.26 1.64
CA VAL A 292 3.04 9.19 2.76
C VAL A 292 3.57 8.36 3.92
N HIS A 293 4.33 7.29 3.65
CA HIS A 293 4.88 6.47 4.73
C HIS A 293 5.99 7.21 5.49
N GLY A 294 6.75 8.06 4.80
CA GLY A 294 7.73 8.97 5.41
C GLY A 294 7.10 9.97 6.37
N LEU A 295 5.88 10.44 6.09
CA LEU A 295 5.15 11.36 6.99
C LEU A 295 4.83 10.74 8.34
N ARG A 296 4.52 9.43 8.39
CA ARG A 296 4.31 8.74 9.67
C ARG A 296 5.59 8.69 10.51
N LYS A 297 6.76 8.54 9.86
CA LYS A 297 8.05 8.64 10.56
C LYS A 297 8.29 10.06 11.06
N ALA A 298 8.03 11.06 10.21
CA ALA A 298 8.18 12.46 10.55
C ALA A 298 7.29 12.86 11.73
N ALA A 299 6.02 12.44 11.74
CA ALA A 299 5.10 12.67 12.85
C ALA A 299 5.64 12.10 14.17
N ALA A 300 6.11 10.84 14.17
CA ALA A 300 6.69 10.22 15.37
C ALA A 300 7.98 10.91 15.83
N ALA A 301 8.85 11.30 14.89
CA ALA A 301 10.08 12.01 15.18
C ALA A 301 9.80 13.40 15.79
N ARG A 302 8.83 14.14 15.24
CA ARG A 302 8.44 15.47 15.76
C ARG A 302 7.82 15.39 17.15
N LEU A 303 6.96 14.41 17.41
CA LEU A 303 6.47 14.20 18.77
C LEU A 303 7.62 13.94 19.75
N ALA A 304 8.62 13.15 19.37
CA ALA A 304 9.79 12.93 20.21
C ALA A 304 10.64 14.20 20.43
N GLU A 305 10.80 15.03 19.41
CA GLU A 305 11.47 16.33 19.52
C GLU A 305 10.69 17.36 20.34
N LEU A 306 9.37 17.22 20.43
CA LEU A 306 8.53 17.99 21.36
C LEU A 306 8.60 17.46 22.79
N GLY A 307 9.41 16.43 23.05
CA GLY A 307 9.56 15.82 24.38
C GLY A 307 8.44 14.86 24.76
N CYS A 308 7.59 14.44 23.81
CA CYS A 308 6.63 13.37 24.08
C CYS A 308 7.37 12.08 24.44
N THR A 309 6.87 11.42 25.47
CA THR A 309 7.30 10.09 25.90
C THR A 309 6.98 9.05 24.83
N GLU A 310 7.68 7.92 24.88
CA GLU A 310 7.42 6.82 23.94
C GLU A 310 5.95 6.36 23.99
N PHE A 311 5.33 6.34 25.17
CA PHE A 311 3.93 5.94 25.35
C PHE A 311 2.94 6.94 24.74
N GLU A 312 3.19 8.24 24.85
CA GLU A 312 2.37 9.27 24.17
C GLU A 312 2.46 9.13 22.65
N ILE A 313 3.68 8.90 22.13
CA ILE A 313 3.88 8.65 20.69
C ILE A 313 3.17 7.37 20.26
N MET A 314 3.23 6.30 21.07
CA MET A 314 2.52 5.05 20.83
C MET A 314 1.00 5.26 20.83
N ALA A 315 0.46 6.07 21.75
CA ALA A 315 -0.96 6.38 21.83
C ALA A 315 -1.45 7.12 20.56
N ILE A 316 -0.65 8.00 19.98
CA ILE A 316 -1.00 8.70 18.74
C ILE A 316 -0.84 7.79 17.52
N THR A 317 0.29 7.10 17.42
CA THR A 317 0.65 6.35 16.21
C THR A 317 0.02 4.94 16.18
N GLY A 318 -0.40 4.38 17.31
CA GLY A 318 -0.91 3.01 17.44
C GLY A 318 0.16 1.94 17.25
N HIS A 319 1.40 2.20 17.68
CA HIS A 319 2.41 1.14 17.79
C HIS A 319 2.22 0.40 19.11
N THR A 320 2.29 -0.93 19.09
CA THR A 320 2.09 -1.77 20.29
C THR A 320 3.38 -2.13 21.00
N THR A 321 4.55 -1.77 20.44
CA THR A 321 5.85 -2.08 21.03
C THR A 321 6.79 -0.88 20.90
N SER A 322 7.54 -0.56 21.96
CA SER A 322 8.50 0.55 21.97
C SER A 322 9.55 0.43 20.88
N LYS A 323 10.01 -0.80 20.56
CA LYS A 323 11.01 -1.06 19.51
C LYS A 323 10.63 -0.43 18.15
N GLU A 324 9.35 -0.39 17.81
CA GLU A 324 8.87 0.24 16.57
C GLU A 324 8.96 1.76 16.62
N VAL A 325 8.70 2.37 17.78
CA VAL A 325 8.81 3.83 17.99
C VAL A 325 10.27 4.26 18.08
N THR A 326 11.08 3.53 18.86
CA THR A 326 12.52 3.78 19.00
C THR A 326 13.23 3.77 17.64
N ARG A 327 12.77 3.00 16.66
CA ARG A 327 13.31 3.05 15.28
C ARG A 327 13.16 4.44 14.65
N TYR A 328 12.09 5.16 14.94
CA TYR A 328 11.81 6.48 14.39
C TYR A 328 12.34 7.62 15.27
N THR A 329 12.46 7.39 16.57
CA THR A 329 12.87 8.41 17.55
C THR A 329 14.35 8.32 17.97
N ARG A 330 15.09 7.30 17.52
CA ARG A 330 16.53 7.15 17.81
C ARG A 330 17.36 8.36 17.41
N ALA A 331 17.04 8.99 16.28
CA ALA A 331 17.68 10.22 15.82
C ALA A 331 17.17 11.49 16.54
N ALA A 332 15.98 11.42 17.14
CA ALA A 332 15.41 12.51 17.94
C ALA A 332 16.14 12.60 19.30
N SER A 333 17.23 13.37 19.27
CA SER A 333 17.88 14.10 20.34
C SER A 333 17.74 13.52 21.76
N GLN A 334 18.73 12.73 22.18
CA GLN A 334 18.95 12.40 23.60
C GLN A 334 18.99 13.68 24.46
N LYS A 335 19.51 14.79 23.92
CA LYS A 335 19.57 16.11 24.56
C LYS A 335 18.18 16.66 24.90
N THR A 336 17.20 16.54 24.01
CA THR A 336 15.84 17.03 24.25
C THR A 336 15.11 16.19 25.28
N ARG A 337 15.35 14.87 25.29
CA ARG A 337 14.84 13.97 26.33
C ARG A 337 15.44 14.30 27.70
N ALA A 338 16.74 14.58 27.75
CA ALA A 338 17.41 15.02 28.97
C ALA A 338 16.88 16.37 29.46
N GLU A 339 16.72 17.35 28.56
CA GLU A 339 16.17 18.67 28.89
C GLU A 339 14.73 18.59 29.41
N SER A 340 13.85 17.84 28.74
CA SER A 340 12.48 17.63 29.20
C SER A 340 12.41 16.91 30.54
N ALA A 341 13.27 15.91 30.78
CA ALA A 341 13.32 15.20 32.05
C ALA A 341 13.77 16.14 33.18
N LEU A 342 14.80 16.95 32.94
CA LEU A 342 15.31 17.91 33.92
C LEU A 342 14.30 19.05 34.19
N LYS A 343 13.58 19.54 33.18
CA LYS A 343 12.47 20.52 33.34
C LYS A 343 11.33 19.99 34.22
N ARG A 344 11.03 18.69 34.12
CA ARG A 344 10.02 18.04 34.98
C ARG A 344 10.51 17.92 36.43
N ILE A 345 11.81 17.67 36.63
CA ILE A 345 12.43 17.63 37.96
C ILE A 345 12.49 19.04 38.59
N SER A 346 12.74 20.08 37.80
CA SER A 346 12.85 21.47 38.28
C SER A 346 11.50 22.16 38.53
N GLY A 347 10.36 21.49 38.30
CA GLY A 347 9.03 22.04 38.57
C GLY A 347 8.53 23.09 37.55
N GLU A 348 9.25 23.31 36.45
CA GLU A 348 8.85 24.24 35.38
C GLU A 348 7.78 23.61 34.47
N HIS A 349 6.56 23.41 34.98
CA HIS A 349 5.41 23.15 34.12
C HIS A 349 4.90 24.47 33.55
N SER A 350 5.28 24.77 32.30
CA SER A 350 4.53 25.73 31.48
C SER A 350 3.12 25.19 31.26
N LYS A 351 2.16 25.60 32.10
CA LYS A 351 0.74 25.51 31.79
C LYS A 351 0.47 26.38 30.55
N ASP A 352 -0.33 25.85 29.63
CA ASP A 352 -0.87 26.52 28.45
C ASP A 352 0.13 27.04 27.40
N LYS A 353 0.54 26.16 26.48
CA LYS A 353 0.59 26.50 25.04
C LYS A 353 0.18 25.27 24.24
N SER A 354 -0.95 25.32 23.53
CA SER A 354 -1.16 24.39 22.41
C SER A 354 -0.07 24.72 21.38
N VAL A 355 1.02 23.96 21.36
CA VAL A 355 2.05 24.11 20.34
C VAL A 355 1.54 23.39 19.10
N PRO A 356 1.11 24.10 18.03
CA PRO A 356 0.71 23.43 16.82
C PRO A 356 1.92 22.66 16.26
N LEU A 357 1.71 21.42 15.78
CA LEU A 357 2.79 20.59 15.22
C LEU A 357 3.54 21.26 14.05
N PHE A 358 2.95 22.29 13.45
CA PHE A 358 3.52 23.11 12.38
C PHE A 358 3.24 24.59 12.68
N ARG A 359 4.13 25.49 12.24
CA ARG A 359 3.93 26.94 12.39
C ARG A 359 2.58 27.33 11.76
N LYS A 360 1.81 28.17 12.45
CA LYS A 360 0.65 28.83 11.84
C LYS A 360 1.20 29.86 10.85
N ASP A 361 0.87 29.69 9.57
CA ASP A 361 1.02 30.76 8.60
C ASP A 361 -0.02 31.84 8.93
N ASN A 362 0.45 33.08 9.11
CA ASN A 362 -0.37 34.28 9.25
C ASN A 362 -0.79 34.79 7.88
#